data_AF-A0AAD0TF52-F1
#
_entry.id   AF-A0AAD0TF52-F1
#
_cell.length_a   1.000
_cell.length_b   1.000
_cell.length_c   1.000
_cell.angle_alpha   90.00
_cell.angle_beta   90.00
_cell.angle_gamma   90.00
#
_symmetry.space_group_name_H-M   'P 1'
#
loop_
_entity.id
_entity.type
_entity.pdbx_description
1 polymer ?
#
loop_
_entity_poly.entity_id
_entity_poly.type
_entity_poly.pdbx_seq_one_letter_code
_entity_poly.pdbx_strand_id
1 'polypeptide(L)' 'MDERKGEAPSITDEEISAYMMRQLRSGRVKPGVLVVLTEKNFPCVARERIIQCFNALDSRYLKG' A
#
# COMPACT_ATOMS: atom_id res chain seq x y z
N MET A 1 -0.30 32.52 -11.61
CA MET A 1 0.04 31.25 -10.97
C MET A 1 -1.25 30.51 -10.66
N ASP A 2 -1.81 30.00 -11.74
CA ASP A 2 -2.39 28.67 -11.97
C ASP A 2 -2.90 27.88 -10.76
N GLU A 3 -4.22 27.62 -10.82
CA GLU A 3 -4.93 26.40 -10.41
C GLU A 3 -4.49 25.68 -9.14
N ARG A 4 -5.13 26.04 -8.02
CA ARG A 4 -5.40 25.08 -6.93
C ARG A 4 -6.43 24.05 -7.43
N LYS A 5 -5.98 23.09 -8.23
CA LYS A 5 -6.72 21.86 -8.48
C LYS A 5 -6.81 21.12 -7.14
N GLY A 6 -8.02 20.78 -6.72
CA GLY A 6 -8.24 19.98 -5.51
C GLY A 6 -7.44 18.69 -5.56
N GLU A 7 -6.31 18.66 -4.87
CA GLU A 7 -5.58 17.44 -4.60
C GLU A 7 -6.41 16.66 -3.58
N ALA A 8 -7.18 15.69 -4.07
CA ALA A 8 -7.49 14.53 -3.25
C ALA A 8 -6.17 14.09 -2.59
N PRO A 9 -6.14 13.81 -1.28
CA PRO A 9 -4.88 13.56 -0.58
C PRO A 9 -4.09 12.50 -1.35
N SER A 10 -2.95 12.92 -1.89
CA SER A 10 -2.06 12.07 -2.68
C SER A 10 -1.66 10.91 -1.79
N ILE A 11 -2.27 9.74 -2.00
CA ILE A 11 -2.05 8.55 -1.16
C ILE A 11 -0.55 8.32 -1.02
N THR A 12 -0.08 8.34 0.21
CA THR A 12 1.34 8.24 0.54
C THR A 12 1.78 6.78 0.68
N ASP A 13 3.08 6.51 0.53
CA ASP A 13 3.64 5.17 0.71
C ASP A 13 3.48 4.69 2.17
N GLU A 14 3.45 5.62 3.11
CA GLU A 14 3.22 5.39 4.53
C GLU A 14 1.79 4.88 4.78
N GLU A 15 0.79 5.47 4.12
CA GLU A 15 -0.61 5.04 4.21
C GLU A 15 -0.82 3.64 3.61
N ILE A 16 -0.20 3.38 2.46
CA ILE A 16 -0.21 2.07 1.81
C ILE A 16 0.42 1.03 2.74
N SER A 17 1.58 1.35 3.32
CA SER A 17 2.30 0.45 4.22
C SER A 17 1.52 0.20 5.52
N ALA A 18 0.90 1.23 6.10
CA ALA A 18 0.05 1.11 7.29
C ALA A 18 -1.22 0.28 7.02
N TYR A 19 -1.83 0.42 5.84
CA TYR A 19 -2.92 -0.45 5.41
C TYR A 19 -2.46 -1.91 5.33
N MET A 20 -1.37 -2.17 4.60
CA MET A 20 -0.82 -3.52 4.43
C MET A 20 -0.49 -4.17 5.77
N MET A 21 0.13 -3.43 6.70
CA MET A 21 0.47 -3.93 8.02
C MET A 21 -0.78 -4.29 8.85
N ARG A 22 -1.85 -3.50 8.77
CA ARG A 22 -3.14 -3.82 9.42
C ARG A 22 -3.72 -5.13 8.87
N GLN A 23 -3.65 -5.34 7.56
CA GLN A 23 -4.12 -6.59 6.94
C GLN A 23 -3.27 -7.79 7.38
N LEU A 24 -1.95 -7.66 7.42
CA LEU A 24 -1.05 -8.72 7.89
C LEU A 24 -1.30 -9.07 9.37
N ARG A 25 -1.45 -8.07 10.24
CA ARG A 25 -1.74 -8.26 11.67
C ARG A 25 -3.08 -8.95 11.94
N SER A 26 -4.02 -8.89 10.99
CA SER A 26 -5.28 -9.63 11.12
C SER A 26 -5.10 -11.15 11.09
N GLY A 27 -3.97 -11.65 10.56
CA GLY A 27 -3.71 -13.07 10.34
C GLY A 27 -4.59 -13.73 9.26
N ARG A 28 -5.52 -12.96 8.65
CA ARG A 28 -6.51 -13.47 7.67
C ARG A 28 -6.09 -13.24 6.22
N VAL A 29 -5.12 -12.36 5.99
CA VAL A 29 -4.68 -11.98 4.64
C VAL A 29 -3.30 -12.59 4.37
N LYS A 30 -3.24 -13.46 3.36
CA LYS A 30 -1.99 -14.02 2.87
C LYS A 30 -1.19 -12.97 2.09
N PRO A 31 0.16 -12.99 2.13
CA PRO A 31 1.00 -12.05 1.39
C PRO A 31 0.68 -11.98 -0.11
N GLY A 32 0.41 -13.11 -0.77
CA GLY A 32 0.05 -13.15 -2.19
C GLY A 32 -1.28 -12.46 -2.53
N VAL A 33 -2.19 -12.33 -1.58
CA VAL A 33 -3.49 -11.62 -1.75
C VAL A 33 -3.37 -10.14 -1.35
N LEU A 34 -2.35 -9.78 -0.57
CA LEU A 34 -2.18 -8.45 -0.01
C LEU A 34 -1.99 -7.38 -1.07
N VAL A 35 -1.21 -7.67 -2.13
CA VAL A 35 -1.00 -6.72 -3.25
C VAL A 35 -2.31 -6.45 -3.96
N VAL A 36 -3.07 -7.49 -4.31
CA VAL A 36 -4.37 -7.37 -5.00
C VAL A 36 -5.40 -6.66 -4.12
N LEU A 37 -5.42 -6.95 -2.83
CA LEU A 37 -6.32 -6.30 -1.87
C LEU A 37 -6.01 -4.79 -1.75
N THR A 38 -4.72 -4.44 -1.69
CA THR A 38 -4.27 -3.06 -1.61
C THR A 38 -4.59 -2.30 -2.91
N GLU A 39 -4.40 -2.92 -4.07
CA GLU A 39 -4.76 -2.35 -5.38
C GLU A 39 -6.25 -2.02 -5.47
N LYS A 40 -7.12 -2.89 -4.94
CA LYS A 40 -8.57 -2.62 -4.85
C LYS A 40 -8.91 -1.48 -3.89
N ASN A 41 -8.17 -1.31 -2.81
CA ASN A 41 -8.40 -0.27 -1.82
C ASN A 41 -7.81 1.09 -2.22
N PHE A 42 -6.80 1.08 -3.10
CA PHE A 42 -6.11 2.27 -3.62
C PHE A 42 -6.06 2.24 -5.16
N PRO A 43 -7.22 2.35 -5.84
CA PRO A 43 -7.29 2.22 -7.30
C PRO A 43 -6.51 3.30 -8.07
N CYS A 44 -6.21 4.43 -7.40
CA CYS A 44 -5.44 5.53 -7.98
C CYS A 44 -3.92 5.34 -7.84
N VAL A 45 -3.46 4.26 -7.19
CA VAL A 45 -2.03 3.98 -6.97
C VAL A 45 -1.59 2.93 -7.97
N ALA A 46 -0.50 3.21 -8.70
CA ALA A 46 0.10 2.26 -9.61
C ALA A 46 0.54 0.98 -8.89
N ARG A 47 0.26 -0.18 -9.50
CA ARG A 47 0.60 -1.50 -8.94
C ARG A 47 2.09 -1.64 -8.60
N GLU A 48 2.98 -1.06 -9.40
CA GLU A 48 4.43 -1.06 -9.12
C GLU A 48 4.77 -0.40 -7.78
N ARG A 49 4.11 0.70 -7.45
CA ARG A 49 4.30 1.42 -6.19
C ARG A 49 3.80 0.60 -4.99
N ILE A 50 2.67 -0.10 -5.17
CA ILE A 50 2.14 -1.07 -4.19
C ILE A 50 3.16 -2.21 -3.95
N ILE A 51 3.75 -2.76 -5.01
CA ILE A 51 4.76 -3.82 -4.91
C ILE A 51 6.01 -3.32 -4.18
N GLN A 52 6.43 -2.07 -4.41
CA GLN A 52 7.55 -1.47 -3.68
C GLN A 52 7.26 -1.39 -2.16
N CYS A 53 6.07 -0.91 -1.77
CA CYS A 53 5.66 -0.90 -0.36
C CYS A 53 5.61 -2.32 0.24
N PHE A 54 5.09 -3.29 -0.52
CA PHE A 54 5.06 -4.69 -0.10
C PHE A 54 6.47 -5.25 0.13
N ASN A 55 7.40 -5.06 -0.81
CA ASN A 55 8.77 -5.54 -0.69
C ASN A 55 9.52 -4.87 0.47
N ALA A 56 9.26 -3.57 0.71
CA ALA A 56 9.82 -2.87 1.86
C ALA A 56 9.31 -3.43 3.20
N LEU A 57 8.05 -3.85 3.26
CA LEU A 57 7.48 -4.54 4.43
C LEU A 57 8.03 -5.97 4.57
N ASP A 58 8.09 -6.73 3.49
CA ASP A 58 8.63 -8.10 3.47
C ASP A 58 10.08 -8.12 3.97
N SER A 59 10.91 -7.21 3.46
CA SER A 59 12.31 -7.09 3.91
C SER A 59 12.45 -6.64 5.37
N ARG A 60 11.46 -5.98 5.96
CA ARG A 60 11.49 -5.50 7.36
C ARG A 60 10.90 -6.48 8.36
N TYR A 61 9.94 -7.31 7.94
CA TYR A 61 9.12 -8.13 8.85
C TYR A 61 9.09 -9.62 8.51
N LEU A 62 9.45 -10.02 7.29
CA LEU A 62 9.36 -11.41 6.82
C LEU A 62 10.72 -12.04 6.53
N LYS A 63 11.79 -11.24 6.37
CA LYS A 63 13.17 -11.73 6.46
C LYS A 63 13.59 -11.90 7.92
N GLY A 64 13.19 -13.03 8.50
CA GLY A 64 13.89 -13.70 9.61
C GLY A 64 14.90 -14.70 9.07
#